data_AF-A0A2K4YIT1-F1
#
_entry.id   AF-A0A2K4YIT1-F1
#
_cell.length_a   1.000
_cell.length_b   1.000
_cell.length_c   1.000
_cell.angle_alpha   90.00
_cell.angle_beta   90.00
_cell.angle_gamma   90.00
#
_symmetry.space_group_name_H-M   'P 1'
#
loop_
_entity.id
_entity.type
_entity.pdbx_description
1 polymer ?
#
loop_
_entity_poly.entity_id
_entity_poly.type
_entity_poly.pdbx_seq_one_letter_code
_entity_poly.pdbx_strand_id
1 'polypeptide(L)'
;MTQTVNVEYQELMARADEIEAPLPKMPAGNPQAPCALSFVRDSAVQIAINADSLRLYVQACQREWSSLAKSLRNAAKAYEEADEGAADDINAINMDGTSGGSSAKVSANDKVSLMCDPDYIGRDGYRIS
;
A
#
# COMPACT_ATOMS: atom_id res chain seq x y z
N MET A 1 -11.02 -16.92 -17.70
CA MET A 1 -11.65 -17.39 -16.46
C MET A 1 -12.05 -16.17 -15.67
N THR A 2 -13.32 -16.04 -15.29
CA THR A 2 -13.78 -14.96 -14.41
C THR A 2 -13.70 -15.48 -12.97
N GLN A 3 -12.81 -14.90 -12.17
CA GLN A 3 -12.75 -15.16 -10.74
C GLN A 3 -13.74 -14.22 -10.05
N THR A 4 -14.68 -14.77 -9.28
CA THR A 4 -15.54 -13.97 -8.40
C THR A 4 -14.70 -13.40 -7.25
N VAL A 5 -14.88 -12.11 -6.98
CA VAL A 5 -14.19 -11.40 -5.90
C VAL A 5 -15.07 -11.45 -4.65
N ASN A 6 -14.49 -11.89 -3.53
CA ASN A 6 -15.12 -11.82 -2.20
C ASN A 6 -14.46 -10.70 -1.40
N VAL A 7 -15.25 -9.81 -0.80
CA VAL A 7 -14.75 -8.68 -0.04
C VAL A 7 -15.48 -8.58 1.28
N GLU A 8 -14.73 -8.54 2.37
CA GLU A 8 -15.24 -8.28 3.71
C GLU A 8 -14.68 -6.95 4.22
N TYR A 9 -15.53 -5.94 4.32
CA TYR A 9 -15.13 -4.59 4.75
C TYR A 9 -14.34 -4.61 6.07
N GLN A 10 -14.88 -5.33 7.07
CA GLN A 10 -14.27 -5.38 8.41
C GLN A 10 -12.91 -6.07 8.40
N GLU A 11 -12.70 -7.07 7.52
CA GLU A 11 -11.38 -7.67 7.38
C GLU A 11 -10.38 -6.65 6.83
N LEU A 12 -10.74 -5.91 5.77
CA LEU A 12 -9.85 -4.91 5.19
C LEU A 12 -9.46 -3.81 6.19
N MET A 13 -10.43 -3.35 7.00
CA MET A 13 -10.17 -2.37 8.06
C MET A 13 -9.26 -2.95 9.15
N ALA A 14 -9.53 -4.17 9.61
CA ALA A 14 -8.70 -4.84 10.61
C ALA A 14 -7.26 -5.07 10.12
N ARG A 15 -7.07 -5.44 8.84
CA ARG A 15 -5.75 -5.61 8.23
C ARG A 15 -5.00 -4.29 8.09
N ALA A 16 -5.70 -3.20 7.78
CA ALA A 16 -5.08 -1.87 7.74
C ALA A 16 -4.53 -1.49 9.11
N ASP A 17 -5.29 -1.76 10.17
CA ASP A 17 -4.86 -1.47 11.55
C ASP A 17 -3.72 -2.39 12.01
N GLU A 18 -3.74 -3.66 11.61
CA GLU A 18 -2.65 -4.61 11.87
C GLU A 18 -1.32 -4.13 11.26
N ILE A 19 -1.34 -3.65 10.02
CA ILE A 19 -0.15 -3.21 9.28
C ILE A 19 0.44 -1.91 9.86
N GLU A 20 -0.41 -1.01 10.37
CA GLU A 20 0.03 0.24 11.00
C GLU A 20 0.42 0.09 12.48
N ALA A 21 0.33 -1.13 13.03
CA ALA A 21 0.77 -1.37 14.40
C ALA A 21 2.23 -0.94 14.58
N PRO A 22 2.55 -0.18 15.65
CA PRO A 22 3.88 0.38 15.83
C PRO A 22 4.91 -0.73 16.02
N LEU A 23 5.99 -0.66 15.25
CA LEU A 23 7.11 -1.56 15.42
C LEU A 23 7.83 -1.31 16.76
N PRO A 24 8.43 -2.36 17.36
CA PRO A 24 9.33 -2.20 18.48
C PRO A 24 10.48 -1.23 18.15
N LYS A 25 10.95 -0.51 19.16
CA LYS A 25 12.09 0.40 19.02
C LYS A 25 13.34 -0.40 18.60
N MET A 26 14.00 0.04 17.53
CA MET A 26 15.22 -0.59 17.06
C MET A 26 16.38 -0.40 18.05
N PRO A 27 17.30 -1.38 18.15
CA PRO A 27 18.50 -1.25 18.96
C PRO A 27 19.31 -0.03 18.55
N ALA A 28 19.77 0.74 19.55
CA ALA A 28 20.60 1.92 19.34
C ALA A 28 22.09 1.57 19.50
N GLY A 29 22.95 2.37 18.85
CA GLY A 29 24.39 2.24 18.95
C GLY A 29 24.99 1.19 18.00
N ASN A 30 26.29 1.31 17.80
CA ASN A 30 27.06 0.44 16.90
C ASN A 30 28.08 -0.36 17.71
N PRO A 31 28.38 -1.60 17.32
CA PRO A 31 29.30 -2.44 18.06
C PRO A 31 30.69 -1.82 18.10
N GLN A 32 31.36 -1.97 19.24
CA GLN A 32 32.77 -1.63 19.36
C GLN A 32 33.62 -2.88 19.11
N ALA A 33 34.78 -2.67 18.50
CA ALA A 33 35.72 -3.77 18.28
C ALA A 33 36.22 -4.30 19.64
N PRO A 34 36.14 -5.62 19.90
CA PRO A 34 36.58 -6.18 21.19
C PRO A 34 38.10 -6.18 21.37
N CYS A 35 38.88 -6.00 20.30
CA CYS A 35 40.34 -5.94 20.37
C CYS A 35 40.92 -5.06 19.24
N ALA A 36 42.25 -4.90 19.26
CA ALA A 36 42.96 -4.00 18.34
C ALA A 36 43.42 -4.65 17.03
N LEU A 37 43.06 -5.91 16.77
CA LEU A 37 43.39 -6.57 15.50
C LEU A 37 42.64 -5.88 14.35
N SER A 38 43.35 -5.58 13.26
CA SER A 38 42.81 -4.78 12.15
C SER A 38 41.52 -5.35 11.57
N PHE A 39 41.51 -6.64 11.21
CA PHE A 39 40.31 -7.28 10.64
C PHE A 39 39.10 -7.26 11.59
N VAL A 40 39.33 -7.28 12.91
CA VAL A 40 38.27 -7.21 13.92
C VAL A 40 37.68 -5.80 13.99
N ARG A 41 38.51 -4.77 13.89
CA ARG A 41 38.07 -3.38 13.81
C ARG A 41 37.28 -3.12 12.54
N ASP A 42 37.79 -3.57 11.40
CA ASP A 42 37.13 -3.40 10.10
C ASP A 42 35.77 -4.10 10.09
N SER A 43 35.67 -5.29 10.70
CA SER A 43 34.40 -6.01 10.87
C SER A 43 33.40 -5.23 11.73
N ALA A 44 33.84 -4.61 12.84
CA ALA A 44 32.97 -3.80 13.68
C ALA A 44 32.43 -2.56 12.91
N VAL A 45 33.27 -1.93 12.08
CA VAL A 45 32.85 -0.84 11.18
C VAL A 45 31.82 -1.32 10.16
N GLN A 46 32.02 -2.49 9.54
CA GLN A 46 31.06 -3.01 8.56
C GLN A 46 29.70 -3.34 9.21
N ILE A 47 29.71 -3.91 10.41
CA ILE A 47 28.47 -4.17 11.15
C ILE A 47 27.77 -2.85 11.49
N ALA A 48 28.50 -1.80 11.88
CA ALA A 48 27.96 -0.48 12.13
C ALA A 48 27.24 0.10 10.88
N ILE A 49 27.89 0.04 9.71
CA ILE A 49 27.32 0.49 8.44
C ILE A 49 26.03 -0.27 8.12
N ASN A 50 26.05 -1.60 8.28
CA ASN A 50 24.88 -2.44 8.02
C ASN A 50 23.73 -2.14 9.00
N ALA A 51 24.04 -1.94 10.28
CA ALA A 51 23.05 -1.60 11.30
C ALA A 51 22.40 -0.23 11.02
N ASP A 52 23.18 0.76 10.61
CA ASP A 52 22.65 2.08 10.25
C ASP A 52 21.80 2.03 8.98
N SER A 53 22.20 1.23 8.00
CA SER A 53 21.41 0.98 6.79
C SER A 53 20.07 0.31 7.12
N LEU A 54 20.07 -0.72 7.96
CA LEU A 54 18.84 -1.39 8.40
C LEU A 54 17.90 -0.43 9.13
N ARG A 55 18.43 0.43 10.01
CA ARG A 55 17.62 1.45 10.70
C ARG A 55 16.96 2.40 9.70
N LEU A 56 17.69 2.84 8.69
CA LEU A 56 17.16 3.71 7.65
C LEU A 56 16.04 3.02 6.85
N TYR A 57 16.26 1.77 6.41
CA TYR A 57 15.28 1.04 5.62
C TYR A 57 14.01 0.72 6.41
N VAL A 58 14.11 0.31 7.68
CA VAL A 58 12.94 0.05 8.52
C VAL A 58 12.10 1.31 8.70
N GLN A 59 12.73 2.48 8.87
CA GLN A 59 12.00 3.75 8.92
C GLN A 59 11.30 4.09 7.60
N ALA A 60 11.91 3.77 6.46
CA ALA A 60 11.29 3.94 5.15
C ALA A 60 10.08 2.98 4.99
N CYS A 61 10.23 1.70 5.35
CA CYS A 61 9.15 0.71 5.29
C CYS A 61 7.92 1.11 6.11
N GLN A 62 8.10 1.73 7.29
CA GLN A 62 6.96 2.23 8.08
C GLN A 62 6.11 3.25 7.32
N ARG A 63 6.73 4.09 6.47
CA ARG A 63 6.00 5.04 5.63
C ARG A 63 5.18 4.32 4.55
N GLU A 64 5.78 3.32 3.92
CA GLU A 64 5.11 2.53 2.89
C GLU A 64 3.96 1.69 3.46
N TRP A 65 4.11 1.16 4.67
CA TRP A 65 3.03 0.43 5.35
C TRP A 65 1.83 1.33 5.67
N SER A 66 2.06 2.59 6.05
CA SER A 66 0.95 3.54 6.21
C SER A 66 0.26 3.86 4.88
N SER A 67 1.02 3.96 3.78
CA SER A 67 0.44 4.10 2.43
C SER A 67 -0.43 2.88 2.07
N LEU A 68 0.05 1.68 2.37
CA LEU A 68 -0.70 0.43 2.14
C LEU A 68 -1.97 0.36 2.99
N ALA A 69 -1.91 0.69 4.28
CA ALA A 69 -3.08 0.71 5.15
C ALA A 69 -4.12 1.73 4.67
N LYS A 70 -3.69 2.90 4.20
CA LYS A 70 -4.58 3.87 3.53
C LYS A 70 -5.23 3.29 2.28
N SER A 71 -4.47 2.56 1.46
CA SER A 71 -5.00 1.87 0.28
C SER A 71 -6.07 0.84 0.65
N LEU A 72 -5.86 0.05 1.70
CA LEU A 72 -6.85 -0.91 2.20
C LEU A 72 -8.15 -0.23 2.66
N ARG A 73 -8.05 0.88 3.40
CA ARG A 73 -9.23 1.65 3.83
C ARG A 73 -9.98 2.27 2.64
N ASN A 74 -9.25 2.79 1.66
CA ASN A 74 -9.85 3.30 0.43
C ASN A 74 -10.56 2.20 -0.36
N ALA A 75 -9.94 1.01 -0.46
CA ALA A 75 -10.55 -0.14 -1.11
C ALA A 75 -11.83 -0.59 -0.39
N ALA A 76 -11.80 -0.68 0.95
CA ALA A 76 -12.97 -1.02 1.75
C ALA A 76 -14.15 -0.07 1.48
N LYS A 77 -13.89 1.24 1.47
CA LYS A 77 -14.89 2.27 1.16
C LYS A 77 -15.42 2.16 -0.28
N ALA A 78 -14.54 1.93 -1.26
CA ALA A 78 -14.95 1.80 -2.66
C ALA A 78 -15.86 0.57 -2.87
N TYR A 79 -15.62 -0.53 -2.14
CA TYR A 79 -16.49 -1.70 -2.21
C TYR A 79 -17.82 -1.49 -1.47
N GLU A 80 -17.83 -0.78 -0.35
CA GLU A 80 -19.06 -0.37 0.35
C GLU A 80 -19.94 0.52 -0.55
N GLU A 81 -19.37 1.56 -1.17
CA GLU A 81 -20.09 2.43 -2.10
C GLU A 81 -20.66 1.68 -3.31
N ALA A 82 -19.92 0.68 -3.82
CA ALA A 82 -20.39 -0.16 -4.91
C ALA A 82 -21.54 -1.10 -4.49
N ASP A 83 -21.51 -1.63 -3.27
CA ASP A 83 -22.59 -2.47 -2.71
C ASP A 83 -23.87 -1.66 -2.47
N GLU A 84 -23.75 -0.45 -1.91
CA GLU A 84 -24.87 0.46 -1.72
C GLU A 84 -25.53 0.84 -3.06
N GLY A 85 -24.73 1.22 -4.06
CA GLY A 85 -25.26 1.53 -5.40
C GLY A 85 -25.95 0.33 -6.07
N ALA A 86 -25.43 -0.89 -5.89
CA ALA A 86 -26.06 -2.10 -6.39
C ALA A 86 -27.39 -2.40 -5.67
N ALA A 87 -27.46 -2.17 -4.37
CA ALA A 87 -28.69 -2.34 -3.60
C ALA A 87 -29.78 -1.35 -4.04
N ASP A 88 -29.41 -0.09 -4.31
CA ASP A 88 -30.32 0.92 -4.85
C ASP A 88 -30.87 0.54 -6.23
N ASP A 89 -30.02 0.03 -7.13
CA ASP A 89 -30.44 -0.47 -8.44
C ASP A 89 -31.42 -1.65 -8.32
N ILE A 90 -31.16 -2.60 -7.41
CA ILE A 90 -32.07 -3.73 -7.14
C ILE A 90 -33.42 -3.24 -6.60
N ASN A 91 -33.42 -2.27 -5.69
CA ASN A 91 -34.64 -1.69 -5.15
C ASN A 91 -35.45 -0.96 -6.23
N ALA A 92 -34.78 -0.24 -7.14
CA ALA A 92 -35.42 0.42 -8.27
C ALA A 92 -36.08 -0.58 -9.22
N ILE A 93 -35.40 -1.68 -9.55
CA ILE A 93 -35.96 -2.77 -10.38
C ILE A 93 -37.20 -3.40 -9.74
N ASN A 94 -37.15 -3.66 -8.42
CA ASN A 94 -38.28 -4.24 -7.69
C ASN A 94 -39.51 -3.31 -7.60
N MET A 95 -39.31 -1.98 -7.64
CA MET A 95 -40.40 -0.99 -7.54
C MET A 95 -41.06 -0.66 -8.89
N ASP A 96 -40.31 -0.71 -10.00
CA ASP A 96 -40.82 -0.36 -11.34
C ASP A 96 -41.37 -1.56 -12.15
N GLY A 97 -41.12 -2.80 -11.71
CA GLY A 97 -41.64 -4.01 -12.37
C GLY A 97 -41.11 -4.25 -13.80
N THR A 98 -40.26 -3.37 -14.33
CA THR A 98 -39.63 -3.49 -15.64
C THR A 98 -38.32 -4.25 -15.51
N SER A 99 -38.33 -5.55 -15.85
CA SER A 99 -37.13 -6.36 -16.02
C SER A 99 -36.35 -5.92 -17.27
N GLY A 100 -35.69 -4.76 -17.20
CA GLY A 100 -34.84 -4.22 -18.25
C GLY A 100 -33.39 -4.29 -17.81
N GLY A 101 -32.70 -5.39 -18.17
CA GLY A 101 -31.27 -5.57 -17.89
C GLY A 101 -30.44 -4.45 -18.52
N SER A 102 -30.14 -3.43 -17.72
CA SER A 102 -29.17 -2.40 -18.08
C SER A 102 -27.84 -2.81 -17.46
N SER A 103 -27.01 -3.43 -18.28
CA SER A 103 -25.61 -3.69 -17.95
C SER A 103 -24.97 -2.35 -17.57
N ALA A 104 -24.56 -2.21 -16.31
CA ALA A 104 -23.84 -1.05 -15.82
C ALA A 104 -22.59 -0.85 -16.70
N LYS A 105 -22.60 0.18 -17.55
CA LYS A 105 -21.40 0.61 -18.24
C LYS A 105 -20.53 1.32 -17.22
N VAL A 106 -19.61 0.58 -16.60
CA VAL A 106 -18.41 1.19 -16.03
C VAL A 106 -17.74 1.94 -17.18
N SER A 107 -17.78 3.26 -17.12
CA SER A 107 -17.04 4.11 -18.05
C SER A 107 -15.56 3.80 -17.87
N ALA A 108 -14.98 3.09 -18.84
CA ALA A 108 -13.59 2.64 -18.87
C ALA A 108 -12.60 3.81 -19.07
N ASN A 109 -12.86 4.96 -18.45
CA ASN A 109 -12.09 6.17 -18.63
C ASN A 109 -11.61 6.81 -17.31
N ASP A 110 -11.70 6.09 -16.21
CA ASP A 110 -11.04 6.51 -14.97
C ASP A 110 -9.82 5.62 -14.65
N LYS A 111 -8.74 6.28 -14.27
CA LYS A 111 -7.37 5.84 -14.51
C LYS A 111 -6.92 4.80 -13.49
N VAL A 112 -7.22 3.52 -13.74
CA VAL A 112 -6.67 2.41 -12.93
C VAL A 112 -5.18 2.12 -13.26
N SER A 113 -4.60 2.76 -14.27
CA SER A 113 -3.21 2.51 -14.70
C SER A 113 -2.13 3.44 -14.13
N LEU A 114 -2.37 4.23 -13.07
CA LEU A 114 -1.36 5.20 -12.59
C LEU A 114 -0.81 5.00 -11.17
N MET A 115 -1.12 3.89 -10.49
CA MET A 115 -0.64 3.67 -9.11
C MET A 115 0.32 2.48 -8.93
N CYS A 116 0.75 1.80 -10.01
CA CYS A 116 1.70 0.68 -9.95
C CYS A 116 2.89 0.84 -10.93
N ASP A 117 3.43 2.04 -11.10
CA ASP A 117 4.72 2.22 -11.80
C ASP A 117 5.67 3.11 -10.97
N PRO A 118 6.76 2.56 -10.40
CA PRO A 118 7.71 3.32 -9.60
C PRO A 118 8.65 4.24 -10.41
N ASP A 119 8.54 4.30 -11.76
CA ASP A 119 9.48 5.07 -12.60
C ASP A 119 8.92 6.35 -13.27
N TYR A 120 7.77 6.89 -12.84
CA TYR A 120 7.26 8.17 -13.39
C TYR A 120 7.95 9.41 -12.78
N ILE A 121 9.27 9.46 -12.89
CA ILE A 121 10.04 10.70 -12.87
C ILE A 121 9.70 11.43 -14.17
N GLY A 122 9.08 12.60 -14.03
CA GLY A 122 8.69 13.48 -15.13
C GLY A 122 9.80 13.67 -16.15
N ARG A 123 9.67 12.96 -17.27
CA ARG A 123 10.50 13.14 -18.46
C ARG A 123 9.79 14.12 -19.38
N ASP A 124 9.78 15.39 -18.98
CA ASP A 124 9.45 16.50 -19.87
C ASP A 124 10.58 17.53 -19.83
N GLY A 125 11.23 17.69 -20.99
CA GLY A 125 11.63 19.01 -21.45
C GLY A 125 12.94 19.58 -20.91
N TYR A 126 14.04 19.07 -21.43
CA TYR A 126 15.31 19.77 -21.58
C TYR A 126 15.09 21.17 -22.18
N ARG A 127 15.34 22.24 -21.41
CA ARG A 127 15.42 23.62 -21.94
C ARG A 127 16.89 23.94 -22.17
N ILE A 128 17.28 23.94 -23.43
CA ILE A 128 18.61 24.34 -23.91
C ILE A 128 18.78 25.84 -23.60
N SER A 129 19.84 26.18 -22.88
CA SER A 129 20.49 27.49 -22.90
C SER A 129 21.46 27.56 -24.07
#